data_AF-A0A7J9D313-F1
#
_entry.id   AF-A0A7J9D313-F1
#
_cell.length_a   1.000
_cell.length_b   1.000
_cell.length_c   1.000
_cell.angle_alpha   90.00
_cell.angle_beta   90.00
_cell.angle_gamma   90.00
#
_symmetry.space_group_name_H-M   'P 1'
#
loop_
_entity.id
_entity.type
_entity.pdbx_description
1 polymer ?
#
loop_
_entity_poly.entity_id
_entity_poly.type
_entity_poly.pdbx_seq_one_letter_code
_entity_poly.pdbx_strand_id
1 'polypeptide(L)'
;MKRLAVSPTTTPEFIEWWGRRINDNIPGPSQGDSQATGKYLRVVPSKLEIIRQDFERINSELEKKIKQMEEEKMNLRLDIYV
;
A
#
# COMPACT_ATOMS: atom_id res chain seq x y z
N MET A 1 3.84 -31.24 -22.20
CA MET A 1 3.74 -30.09 -21.27
C MET A 1 4.85 -30.21 -20.23
N LYS A 2 5.73 -29.20 -20.13
CA LYS A 2 6.81 -29.20 -19.14
C LYS A 2 6.19 -28.92 -17.76
N ARG A 3 6.35 -29.84 -16.81
CA ARG A 3 5.91 -29.62 -15.42
C ARG A 3 6.87 -28.61 -14.80
N LEU A 4 6.41 -27.38 -14.59
CA LEU A 4 7.09 -26.43 -13.70
C LEU A 4 6.97 -27.00 -12.29
N ALA A 5 8.07 -27.53 -11.77
CA ALA A 5 8.17 -27.91 -10.37
C ALA A 5 8.19 -26.63 -9.54
N VAL A 6 7.02 -26.22 -9.05
CA VAL A 6 6.93 -25.27 -7.95
C VAL A 6 7.33 -26.05 -6.71
N SER A 7 8.60 -25.95 -6.33
CA SER A 7 9.05 -26.32 -5.00
C SER A 7 8.13 -25.62 -3.99
N PRO A 8 7.58 -26.30 -2.97
CA PRO A 8 6.90 -25.60 -1.89
C PRO A 8 7.94 -24.69 -1.24
N THR A 9 7.84 -23.39 -1.48
CA THR A 9 8.56 -22.36 -0.71
C THR A 9 7.89 -22.26 0.65
N THR A 10 7.79 -23.39 1.34
CA THR A 10 7.29 -23.48 2.70
C THR A 10 8.48 -23.99 3.47
N THR A 11 9.35 -23.04 3.80
CA THR A 11 10.54 -23.25 4.61
C THR A 11 10.14 -24.02 5.87
N PRO A 12 10.88 -25.05 6.31
CA PRO A 12 10.51 -25.87 7.46
C PRO A 12 10.19 -25.04 8.71
N GLU A 13 10.81 -23.86 8.85
CA GLU A 13 10.52 -22.92 9.93
C GLU A 13 9.07 -22.42 9.91
N PHE A 14 8.44 -22.28 8.73
CA PHE A 14 7.03 -21.90 8.61
C PHE A 14 6.11 -23.00 9.16
N ILE A 15 6.40 -24.27 8.86
CA ILE A 15 5.58 -25.40 9.32
C ILE A 15 5.69 -25.55 10.84
N GLU A 16 6.91 -25.39 11.37
CA GLU A 16 7.14 -25.44 12.81
C GLU A 16 6.51 -24.24 13.54
N TRP A 17 6.61 -23.04 12.97
CA TRP A 17 5.93 -21.84 13.46
C TRP A 17 4.40 -22.00 13.45
N TRP A 18 3.85 -22.62 12.41
CA TRP A 18 2.41 -22.89 12.29
C TRP A 18 1.95 -23.94 13.30
N GLY A 19 2.70 -25.04 13.47
CA GLY A 19 2.41 -26.08 14.46
C GLY A 19 2.41 -25.58 15.90
N ARG A 20 3.26 -24.60 16.22
CA ARG A 20 3.27 -23.92 17.54
C ARG A 20 2.04 -23.05 17.78
N ARG A 21 1.43 -22.48 16.73
CA ARG A 21 0.25 -21.59 16.81
C ARG A 21 -1.09 -22.31 16.86
N ILE A 22 -1.16 -23.61 16.55
CA ILE A 22 -2.41 -24.39 16.58
C ILE A 22 -3.06 -24.39 17.99
N ASN A 23 -2.30 -24.10 19.05
CA ASN A 23 -2.80 -24.15 20.43
C ASN A 23 -3.22 -22.80 21.02
N ASP A 24 -3.05 -21.68 20.32
CA ASP A 24 -3.31 -20.34 20.87
C ASP A 24 -4.44 -19.63 20.14
N ASN A 25 -5.69 -20.03 20.41
CA ASN A 25 -6.93 -19.25 20.21
C ASN A 25 -7.17 -18.60 18.82
N ILE A 26 -6.40 -18.90 17.79
CA ILE A 26 -6.65 -18.43 16.42
C ILE A 26 -7.65 -19.41 15.82
N PRO A 27 -8.92 -19.02 15.58
CA PRO A 27 -9.83 -19.88 14.85
C PRO A 27 -9.19 -20.18 13.50
N GLY A 28 -8.95 -21.47 13.22
CA GLY A 28 -8.51 -21.90 11.89
C GLY A 28 -9.47 -21.34 10.84
N PRO A 29 -8.99 -21.00 9.62
CA PRO A 29 -9.78 -20.28 8.64
C PRO A 29 -11.11 -21.01 8.44
N SER A 30 -12.18 -20.43 8.98
CA SER A 30 -13.48 -21.06 8.89
C SER A 30 -13.89 -21.02 7.43
N GLN A 31 -14.40 -22.12 6.89
CA GLN A 31 -14.71 -22.22 5.47
C GLN A 31 -15.78 -21.18 5.02
N GLY A 32 -16.45 -20.50 5.97
CA GLY A 32 -17.34 -19.35 5.76
C GLY A 32 -16.63 -17.99 5.56
N ASP A 33 -15.38 -17.84 6.02
CA ASP A 33 -14.59 -16.60 5.86
C ASP A 33 -14.05 -16.41 4.45
N SER A 34 -14.02 -17.46 3.62
CA SER A 34 -13.62 -17.43 2.21
C SER A 34 -14.47 -16.44 1.39
N GLN A 35 -15.76 -16.33 1.72
CA GLN A 35 -16.70 -15.43 1.05
C GLN A 35 -16.59 -13.99 1.57
N ALA A 36 -16.24 -13.83 2.85
CA ALA A 36 -16.02 -12.54 3.49
C ALA A 36 -14.66 -11.91 3.10
N THR A 37 -13.60 -12.72 3.01
CA THR A 37 -12.27 -12.30 2.57
C THR A 37 -12.30 -11.75 1.15
N GLY A 38 -13.00 -12.39 0.21
CA GLY A 38 -13.15 -11.86 -1.16
C GLY A 38 -13.88 -10.51 -1.23
N LYS A 39 -14.87 -10.26 -0.37
CA LYS A 39 -15.56 -8.95 -0.26
C LYS A 39 -14.65 -7.90 0.38
N TYR A 40 -13.92 -8.24 1.42
CA TYR A 40 -12.95 -7.36 2.06
C TYR A 40 -11.82 -6.99 1.10
N LEU A 41 -11.28 -7.96 0.36
CA LEU A 41 -10.30 -7.77 -0.72
C LEU A 41 -10.84 -7.03 -1.93
N ARG A 42 -12.15 -6.80 -2.08
CA ARG A 42 -12.72 -5.94 -3.14
C ARG A 42 -12.96 -4.51 -2.65
N VAL A 43 -13.24 -4.34 -1.36
CA VAL A 43 -13.41 -3.03 -0.71
C VAL A 43 -12.06 -2.38 -0.36
N VAL A 44 -11.03 -3.17 -0.07
CA VAL A 44 -9.67 -2.66 0.20
C VAL A 44 -9.05 -2.00 -1.04
N PRO A 45 -9.12 -2.57 -2.26
CA PRO A 45 -8.66 -1.92 -3.48
C PRO A 45 -9.35 -0.57 -3.73
N SER A 46 -10.67 -0.47 -3.50
CA SER A 46 -11.38 0.79 -3.75
C SER A 46 -11.00 1.88 -2.75
N LYS A 47 -10.76 1.55 -1.48
CA LYS A 47 -10.26 2.51 -0.49
C LYS A 47 -8.83 2.98 -0.81
N LEU A 48 -7.95 2.06 -1.23
CA LEU A 48 -6.59 2.41 -1.62
C LEU A 48 -6.55 3.27 -2.89
N GLU A 49 -7.46 3.02 -3.84
CA GLU A 49 -7.59 3.84 -5.04
C GLU A 49 -8.03 5.27 -4.73
N ILE A 50 -8.96 5.46 -3.78
CA ILE A 50 -9.37 6.79 -3.29
C ILE A 50 -8.18 7.51 -2.63
N ILE A 51 -7.46 6.82 -1.73
CA ILE A 51 -6.28 7.39 -1.05
C ILE A 51 -5.21 7.79 -2.08
N ARG A 52 -4.99 6.97 -3.11
CA ARG A 52 -4.03 7.28 -4.19
C ARG A 52 -4.43 8.55 -4.94
N GLN A 53 -5.70 8.68 -5.32
CA GLN A 53 -6.20 9.87 -6.02
C GLN A 53 -6.08 11.13 -5.16
N ASP A 54 -6.39 11.03 -3.86
CA ASP A 54 -6.21 12.15 -2.92
C ASP A 54 -4.74 12.56 -2.81
N PHE A 55 -3.83 11.58 -2.77
CA PHE A 55 -2.40 11.83 -2.74
C PHE A 55 -1.91 12.54 -4.00
N GLU A 56 -2.32 12.08 -5.19
CA GLU A 56 -2.00 12.73 -6.47
C GLU A 56 -2.51 14.17 -6.53
N ARG A 57 -3.72 14.44 -6.02
CA ARG A 57 -4.28 15.79 -5.93
C ARG A 57 -3.43 16.70 -5.03
N ILE A 58 -3.14 16.24 -3.81
CA ILE A 58 -2.35 17.01 -2.83
C ILE A 58 -0.94 17.30 -3.38
N ASN A 59 -0.32 16.31 -4.03
CA ASN A 59 1.02 16.47 -4.59
C ASN A 59 1.03 17.52 -5.71
N SER A 60 0.01 17.50 -6.58
CA SER A 60 -0.16 18.51 -7.64
C SER A 60 -0.37 19.93 -7.09
N GLU A 61 -1.11 20.07 -6.00
CA GLU A 61 -1.28 21.37 -5.32
C GLU A 61 0.02 21.87 -4.68
N LEU A 62 0.80 20.95 -4.08
CA LEU A 62 2.09 21.27 -3.48
C LEU A 62 3.10 21.74 -4.55
N GLU A 63 3.19 21.05 -5.68
CA GLU A 63 4.07 21.46 -6.79
C GLU A 63 3.76 22.88 -7.27
N LYS A 64 2.47 23.23 -7.39
CA LYS A 64 2.05 24.60 -7.76
C LYS A 64 2.49 25.63 -6.72
N LYS A 65 2.30 25.33 -5.42
CA LYS A 65 2.73 26.22 -4.33
C LYS A 65 4.25 26.41 -4.30
N ILE A 66 5.02 25.34 -4.54
CA ILE A 66 6.48 25.42 -4.61
C ILE A 66 6.90 26.34 -5.76
N LYS A 67 6.33 26.15 -6.96
CA LYS A 67 6.63 26.98 -8.12
C LYS A 67 6.31 28.46 -7.86
N GLN A 68 5.16 28.74 -7.26
CA GLN A 68 4.78 30.12 -6.90
C GLN A 68 5.79 30.73 -5.93
N MET A 69 6.19 30.01 -4.87
CA MET A 69 7.17 30.51 -3.91
C MET A 69 8.56 30.74 -4.56
N GLU A 70 8.97 29.89 -5.50
CA GLU A 70 10.22 30.09 -6.24
C GLU A 70 10.19 31.36 -7.09
N GLU A 71 9.06 31.63 -7.74
CA GLU A 71 8.84 32.87 -8.52
C GLU A 71 8.82 34.11 -7.62
N GLU A 72 8.07 34.08 -6.51
CA GLU A 72 8.06 35.17 -5.52
C GLU A 72 9.46 35.43 -4.96
N LYS A 73 10.22 34.37 -4.63
CA LYS A 73 11.61 34.49 -4.17
C LYS A 73 12.53 35.11 -5.22
N MET A 74 12.35 34.81 -6.50
CA MET A 74 13.12 35.42 -7.59
C MET A 74 12.78 36.91 -7.74
N ASN A 75 11.50 37.27 -7.70
CA ASN A 75 11.05 38.66 -7.78
C ASN A 75 11.59 39.50 -6.63
N LEU A 76 11.49 39.01 -5.38
CA LEU A 76 12.05 39.71 -4.22
C LEU A 76 13.57 39.91 -4.30
N ARG A 77 14.30 38.99 -4.95
CA ARG A 77 15.73 39.19 -5.21
C ARG A 77 15.97 40.31 -6.21
N LEU A 78 15.18 40.40 -7.27
CA LEU A 78 15.30 41.46 -8.28
C LEU A 78 15.02 42.84 -7.67
N ASP A 79 14.05 42.95 -6.76
CA ASP A 79 13.70 44.21 -6.10
C ASP A 79 14.82 44.77 -5.19
N ILE A 80 15.78 43.94 -4.75
CA ILE A 80 16.93 44.37 -3.93
C ILE A 80 18.05 44.99 -4.80
N TYR A 81 18.05 44.74 -6.11
CA TYR A 81 19.08 45.23 -7.04
C TYR A 81 18.65 46.46 -7.88
N VAL A 82 17.46 47.02 -7.60
CA VAL A 82 16.97 48.30 -8.15
C VAL A 82 17.35 49.44 -7.22
#